data_AF-A0A497NJN8-F1
#
_entry.id   AF-A0A497NJN8-F1
#
_cell.length_a   1.000
_cell.length_b   1.000
_cell.length_c   1.000
_cell.angle_alpha   90.00
_cell.angle_beta   90.00
_cell.angle_gamma   90.00
#
_symmetry.space_group_name_H-M   'P 1'
#
loop_
_entity.id
_entity.type
_entity.pdbx_description
1 polymer ?
#
loop_
_entity_poly.entity_id
_entity_poly.type
_entity_poly.pdbx_seq_one_letter_code
_entity_poly.pdbx_strand_id
1 'polypeptide(L)' 'RRHEWRKKGYGGQKYPRQRRFAKTTKKQTLKLKCKVCGYIIHREGIRLSKLVIG' A
#
# COMPACT_ATOMS: atom_id res chain seq x y z
N ARG A 1 1.22 -15.34 6.78
CA ARG A 1 1.12 -16.78 7.12
C ARG A 1 1.76 -17.71 6.06
N ARG A 2 1.11 -18.15 4.97
CA ARG A 2 1.69 -19.13 4.01
C ARG A 2 3.08 -18.76 3.45
N HIS A 3 3.28 -17.49 3.13
CA HIS A 3 4.55 -16.96 2.61
C HIS A 3 5.70 -17.09 3.64
N GLU A 4 5.42 -16.94 4.93
CA GLU A 4 6.43 -17.04 5.99
C GLU A 4 6.80 -18.50 6.26
N TRP A 5 5.82 -19.40 6.28
CA TRP A 5 6.07 -20.84 6.44
C TRP A 5 6.98 -21.39 5.34
N ARG A 6 6.79 -20.92 4.10
CA ARG A 6 7.61 -21.31 2.94
C ARG A 6 9.01 -20.70 2.92
N LYS A 7 9.30 -19.72 3.79
CA LYS A 7 10.64 -19.15 4.00
C LYS A 7 11.41 -19.86 5.11
N LYS A 8 10.76 -20.71 5.91
CA LYS A 8 11.44 -21.48 6.96
C LYS A 8 12.29 -22.58 6.32
N GLY A 9 13.51 -22.76 6.83
CA GLY A 9 14.53 -23.67 6.28
C GLY A 9 15.65 -22.91 5.53
N TYR A 10 16.55 -23.65 4.89
CA TYR A 10 17.73 -23.09 4.21
C TYR A 10 17.48 -22.62 2.77
N GLY A 11 16.25 -22.76 2.28
CA GLY A 11 15.85 -22.26 0.97
C GLY A 11 15.60 -20.76 1.03
N GLY A 12 16.59 -19.95 0.66
CA GLY A 12 16.60 -18.49 0.84
C GLY A 12 15.41 -17.70 0.25
N GLN A 13 15.67 -16.80 -0.68
CA GLN A 13 14.62 -15.89 -1.19
C GLN A 13 13.71 -16.62 -2.20
N LYS A 14 12.68 -17.33 -1.70
CA LYS A 14 11.75 -18.11 -2.54
C LYS A 14 10.88 -17.28 -3.50
N TYR A 15 10.61 -16.03 -3.15
CA TYR A 15 9.68 -15.17 -3.88
C TYR A 15 10.42 -14.00 -4.54
N PRO A 16 10.09 -13.64 -5.80
CA PRO A 16 10.76 -12.56 -6.49
C PRO A 16 10.53 -11.24 -5.77
N ARG A 17 11.59 -10.44 -5.62
CA ARG A 17 11.49 -9.05 -5.20
C ARG A 17 11.76 -8.16 -6.41
N GLN A 18 10.89 -7.18 -6.61
CA GLN A 18 11.11 -6.17 -7.63
C GLN A 18 12.35 -5.35 -7.26
N ARG A 19 13.40 -5.40 -8.10
CA ARG A 19 14.66 -4.68 -7.86
C ARG A 19 14.63 -3.24 -8.38
N ARG A 20 13.93 -2.98 -9.48
CA ARG A 20 13.89 -1.68 -10.15
C ARG A 20 12.44 -1.21 -10.30
N PHE A 21 12.11 -0.06 -9.73
CA PHE A 21 10.78 0.53 -9.84
C PHE A 21 10.82 1.71 -10.80
N ALA A 22 9.97 1.71 -11.84
CA ALA A 22 9.90 2.81 -12.81
C ALA A 22 9.05 4.00 -12.33
N LYS A 23 7.99 3.75 -11.54
CA LYS A 23 7.07 4.79 -11.09
C LYS A 23 7.52 5.37 -9.76
N THR A 24 7.80 6.66 -9.74
CA THR A 24 8.19 7.44 -8.55
C THR A 24 6.98 7.84 -7.69
N THR A 25 5.80 7.96 -8.29
CA THR A 25 4.56 8.38 -7.60
C THR A 25 3.61 7.23 -7.31
N LYS A 26 2.75 7.40 -6.30
CA LYS A 26 1.70 6.43 -5.92
C LYS A 26 0.34 7.11 -5.93
N LYS A 27 -0.73 6.34 -6.19
CA LYS A 27 -2.10 6.83 -6.01
C LYS A 27 -2.36 7.00 -4.50
N GLN A 28 -2.80 8.18 -4.10
CA GLN A 28 -3.07 8.48 -2.69
C GLN A 28 -4.57 8.36 -2.41
N THR A 29 -5.01 7.28 -1.77
CA THR A 29 -6.43 7.08 -1.42
C THR A 29 -6.80 7.93 -0.21
N LEU A 30 -7.83 8.76 -0.33
CA LEU A 30 -8.33 9.57 0.79
C LEU A 30 -9.35 8.75 1.60
N LYS A 31 -9.19 8.75 2.93
CA LYS A 31 -10.20 8.24 3.86
C LYS A 31 -11.03 9.41 4.36
N LEU A 32 -12.32 9.43 4.03
CA LEU A 32 -13.26 10.42 4.55
C LEU A 32 -14.07 9.75 5.65
N LYS A 33 -14.03 10.33 6.85
CA LYS A 33 -14.81 9.88 8.00
C LYS A 33 -16.06 10.76 8.12
N CYS A 34 -17.23 10.14 8.13
CA CYS A 34 -18.47 10.84 8.44
C CYS A 34 -18.42 11.35 9.90
N LYS A 35 -18.68 12.64 10.11
CA LYS A 35 -18.69 13.25 11.44
C LYS A 35 -19.85 12.76 12.33
N VAL A 36 -20.97 12.35 11.71
CA VAL A 36 -22.21 11.99 12.40
C VAL A 36 -22.25 10.50 12.79
N CYS A 37 -21.98 9.60 11.84
CA CYS A 37 -22.08 8.15 12.06
C CYS A 37 -20.73 7.42 12.12
N GLY A 38 -19.61 8.13 11.91
CA GLY A 38 -18.27 7.53 11.98
C GLY A 38 -17.88 6.62 10.82
N TYR A 39 -18.78 6.38 9.86
CA TYR A 39 -18.51 5.56 8.68
C TYR A 39 -17.35 6.11 7.86
N ILE A 40 -16.48 5.22 7.36
CA ILE A 40 -15.29 5.58 6.59
C ILE A 40 -15.51 5.17 5.14
N ILE A 41 -15.42 6.14 4.23
CA ILE A 41 -15.37 5.90 2.79
C ILE A 41 -13.96 6.13 2.26
N HIS A 42 -13.55 5.28 1.33
CA HIS A 42 -12.33 5.43 0.58
C HIS A 42 -12.69 5.96 -0.80
N ARG A 43 -12.13 7.12 -1.18
CA ARG A 43 -12.24 7.61 -2.56
C ARG A 43 -10.97 7.32 -3.32
N GLU A 44 -11.14 6.97 -4.60
CA GLU A 44 -10.02 6.85 -5.51
C GLU A 44 -9.28 8.19 -5.57
N GLY A 45 -7.96 8.11 -5.50
CA GLY A 45 -7.11 9.29 -5.58
C GLY A 45 -6.19 9.28 -6.79
N ILE A 46 -5.62 10.44 -7.03
CA ILE A 46 -4.66 10.68 -8.11
C ILE A 46 -3.24 10.28 -7.69
N ARG A 47 -2.36 10.06 -8.68
CA ARG A 47 -0.93 9.79 -8.42
C ARG A 47 -0.24 11.08 -8.03
N LEU A 48 0.34 11.11 -6.84
CA LEU A 48 1.03 12.28 -6.31
C LEU A 48 2.38 11.88 -5.70
N SER A 49 3.35 12.79 -5.77
CA SER A 49 4.63 12.66 -5.06
C SER A 49 4.51 13.10 -3.60
N LYS A 50 3.76 14.18 -3.34
CA LYS A 50 3.51 14.75 -2.02
C LYS A 50 2.05 15.22 -1.97
N LEU A 51 1.39 14.98 -0.84
CA LEU A 51 0.02 15.43 -0.57
C LEU A 51 0.07 16.30 0.69
N VAL A 52 -0.50 17.50 0.60
CA VAL A 52 -0.64 18.44 1.73
C VAL A 52 -2.13 18.62 1.98
N ILE A 53 -2.59 18.32 3.19
CA ILE A 53 -3.96 18.58 3.65
C ILE A 53 -3.85 19.78 4.59
N GLY A 54 -4.51 20.88 4.24
CA GLY A 54 -4.64 22.07 5.07
C GLY A 54 -5.81 21.99 6.02
#